data_AF-A0A7R9HQP9-F1
#
_entry.id   AF-A0A7R9HQP9-F1
#
_cell.length_a   1.000
_cell.length_b   1.000
_cell.length_c   1.000
_cell.angle_alpha   90.00
_cell.angle_beta   90.00
_cell.angle_gamma   90.00
#
_symmetry.space_group_name_H-M   'P 1'
#
loop_
_entity.id
_entity.type
_entity.pdbx_description
1 polymer ?
#
loop_
_entity_poly.entity_id
_entity_poly.type
_entity_poly.pdbx_seq_one_letter_code
_entity_poly.pdbx_strand_id
1 'polypeptide(L)'
;MEPYAQDTKLRQVKACSSSTKPAAMFSSPSNGGIIPPIARDLHKQHIERVVEEAVASANLGLGDVDAIATTVKPGMPLSLLVGMNHGKHLARTWGKPFIPIHHMEAHALTIRMVTQVEFPFLVLLISGGHCLLAVAQGVHQFLLLGQSLDDAPGEAFDKVTWSRPAEMEDKIARRMKLHNLPEFKGLSGGAAVQLAATRGDPLSFQFPFMLSSYRDCNFSMAGLKNKARQHIMRQEHEHGVEGDGIIPGVYILCCFRRGRRGRGWYYPRGVHPVLFQAWKGTVLSQGCTSCVVSGVEGDGIIPGVYDLCASVQWGITSHLCQRLQRAMEFVSMRDMLPLDRRTLVVSGGVACNSFITGALGVVCEEYGYSLAVPPPKLCTDNGVMIAWNGVEKWRSGVGAVQDLDAVDIEPECPLGVDRREDVVSANIKCKWIKPRALLRMR
;
A
#
# COMPACT_ATOMS: atom_id res chain seq x y z
N MET A 1 3.20 61.03 -11.12
CA MET A 1 1.92 60.31 -11.27
C MET A 1 2.24 58.89 -11.69
N GLU A 2 2.57 58.05 -10.70
CA GLU A 2 2.41 56.59 -10.79
C GLU A 2 0.98 56.24 -10.39
N PRO A 3 0.43 55.13 -10.90
CA PRO A 3 -0.07 54.16 -9.92
C PRO A 3 0.12 52.68 -10.26
N TYR A 4 0.31 51.91 -9.18
CA TYR A 4 -0.10 50.52 -8.95
C TYR A 4 0.77 49.36 -9.46
N ALA A 5 2.03 49.36 -9.01
CA ALA A 5 2.66 48.13 -8.55
C ALA A 5 2.25 47.89 -7.08
N GLN A 6 1.43 46.88 -6.80
CA GLN A 6 1.23 46.36 -5.43
C GLN A 6 1.78 44.94 -5.32
N ASP A 7 3.08 44.91 -5.06
CA ASP A 7 3.80 44.09 -4.07
C ASP A 7 2.93 43.07 -3.29
N THR A 8 2.58 41.96 -3.94
CA THR A 8 2.17 40.73 -3.23
C THR A 8 3.44 39.97 -2.87
N LYS A 9 4.07 40.39 -1.77
CA LYS A 9 5.11 39.59 -1.13
C LYS A 9 4.53 38.19 -0.89
N LEU A 10 5.04 37.19 -1.60
CA LEU A 10 4.90 35.78 -1.28
C LEU A 10 5.37 35.58 0.18
N ARG A 11 4.45 35.74 1.15
CA ARG A 11 4.63 35.14 2.46
C ARG A 11 4.53 33.64 2.22
N GLN A 12 5.66 32.97 2.33
CA GLN A 12 5.79 31.51 2.24
C GLN A 12 4.61 30.85 2.96
N VAL A 13 3.79 30.13 2.20
CA VAL A 13 2.79 29.24 2.76
C VAL A 13 3.56 28.11 3.45
N LYS A 14 3.84 28.27 4.74
CA LYS A 14 4.40 27.21 5.57
C LYS A 14 3.27 26.22 5.87
N ALA A 15 3.14 25.19 5.04
CA ALA A 15 2.45 23.98 5.46
C ALA A 15 3.31 23.33 6.55
N CYS A 16 2.93 23.50 7.81
CA CYS A 16 3.67 22.91 8.91
C CYS A 16 3.30 21.45 9.08
N SER A 17 4.28 20.58 8.85
CA SER A 17 4.26 19.21 9.34
C SER A 17 5.44 19.00 10.27
N SER A 18 5.15 18.62 11.51
CA SER A 18 6.07 17.83 12.28
C SER A 18 6.23 16.48 11.56
N SER A 19 7.44 16.19 11.08
CA SER A 19 7.79 14.88 10.53
C SER A 19 8.04 13.90 11.67
N THR A 20 7.08 13.71 12.56
CA THR A 20 7.09 12.57 13.47
C THR A 20 6.58 11.40 12.67
N LYS A 21 7.45 10.46 12.26
CA LYS A 21 7.03 9.20 11.64
C LYS A 21 6.13 8.45 12.63
N PRO A 22 4.79 8.35 12.46
CA PRO A 22 4.00 7.45 13.30
C PRO A 22 3.76 6.12 12.56
N ALA A 23 4.16 6.02 11.29
CA ALA A 23 3.88 4.89 10.40
C ALA A 23 4.39 3.55 10.94
N ALA A 24 5.43 3.56 11.78
CA ALA A 24 6.01 2.35 12.37
C ALA A 24 5.31 1.87 13.65
N MET A 25 4.31 2.60 14.17
CA MET A 25 3.71 2.32 15.48
C MET A 25 2.19 2.02 15.41
N PHE A 26 1.64 1.88 14.20
CA PHE A 26 0.22 1.53 14.00
C PHE A 26 -0.07 0.02 14.06
N SER A 27 0.96 -0.81 14.20
CA SER A 27 0.84 -2.27 14.24
C SER A 27 1.32 -2.81 15.59
N SER A 28 0.41 -3.37 16.40
CA SER A 28 0.82 -4.29 17.45
C SER A 28 1.44 -5.52 16.80
N PRO A 29 2.65 -5.97 17.21
CA PRO A 29 3.30 -7.15 16.65
C PRO A 29 2.47 -8.44 16.74
N SER A 30 1.42 -8.46 17.56
CA SER A 30 0.64 -9.65 17.88
C SER A 30 -0.58 -9.92 16.98
N ASN A 31 -1.09 -8.95 16.20
CA ASN A 31 -2.43 -9.04 15.62
C ASN A 31 -2.56 -8.73 14.10
N GLY A 32 -1.46 -8.54 13.36
CA GLY A 32 -1.46 -8.56 11.88
C GLY A 32 -2.27 -7.48 11.12
N GLY A 33 -2.82 -6.48 11.79
CA GLY A 33 -3.60 -5.39 11.16
C GLY A 33 -3.81 -4.20 12.10
N ILE A 34 -4.36 -3.10 11.56
CA ILE A 34 -4.71 -1.91 12.36
C ILE A 34 -5.93 -2.24 13.21
N ILE A 35 -5.79 -2.15 14.53
CA ILE A 35 -6.90 -2.38 15.48
C ILE A 35 -7.59 -1.03 15.74
N PRO A 36 -8.86 -0.81 15.32
CA PRO A 36 -9.46 0.51 15.34
C PRO A 36 -9.51 1.20 16.72
N PRO A 37 -9.83 0.50 17.83
CA PRO A 37 -9.76 1.12 19.17
C PRO A 37 -8.36 1.55 19.59
N ILE A 38 -7.33 0.76 19.26
CA ILE A 38 -5.94 1.09 19.57
C ILE A 38 -5.49 2.29 18.73
N ALA A 39 -5.83 2.31 17.43
CA ALA A 39 -5.55 3.43 16.55
C ALA A 39 -6.19 4.73 17.06
N ARG A 40 -7.45 4.68 17.51
CA ARG A 40 -8.14 5.81 18.15
C ARG A 40 -7.36 6.33 19.36
N ASP A 41 -6.95 5.44 20.26
CA ASP A 41 -6.28 5.84 21.50
C ASP A 41 -4.89 6.44 21.21
N LEU A 42 -4.18 5.89 20.24
CA LEU A 42 -2.94 6.48 19.74
C LEU A 42 -3.17 7.86 19.11
N HIS A 43 -4.21 8.05 18.30
CA HIS A 43 -4.56 9.38 17.79
C HIS A 43 -4.84 10.37 18.92
N LYS A 44 -5.62 9.99 19.94
CA LYS A 44 -5.91 10.84 21.09
C LYS A 44 -4.66 11.24 21.87
N GLN A 45 -3.74 10.30 22.06
CA GLN A 45 -2.50 10.53 22.82
C GLN A 45 -1.52 11.48 22.11
N HIS A 46 -1.52 11.49 20.77
CA HIS A 46 -0.48 12.20 20.00
C HIS A 46 -0.96 13.48 19.31
N ILE A 47 -2.26 13.65 19.07
CA ILE A 47 -2.77 14.73 18.21
C ILE A 47 -2.39 16.14 18.72
N GLU A 48 -2.53 16.40 20.01
CA GLU A 48 -2.18 17.69 20.64
C GLU A 48 -0.70 18.01 20.42
N ARG A 49 0.17 17.08 20.81
CA ARG A 49 1.62 17.21 20.69
C ARG A 49 2.06 17.44 19.24
N VAL A 50 1.46 16.73 18.29
CA VAL A 50 1.80 16.87 16.86
C VAL A 50 1.44 18.27 16.36
N VAL A 51 0.30 18.83 16.78
CA VAL A 51 -0.12 20.20 16.44
C VAL A 51 0.80 21.23 17.10
N GLU A 52 1.09 21.09 18.38
CA GLU A 52 2.01 21.97 19.11
C GLU A 52 3.40 22.00 18.46
N GLU A 53 3.97 20.82 18.16
CA GLU A 53 5.27 20.70 17.47
C GLU A 53 5.21 21.32 16.07
N ALA A 54 4.11 21.15 15.33
CA ALA A 54 3.95 21.72 14.00
C ALA A 54 3.90 23.26 14.04
N VAL A 55 3.11 23.84 14.95
CA VAL A 55 2.97 25.29 15.14
C VAL A 55 4.30 25.89 15.66
N ALA A 56 4.95 25.24 16.63
CA ALA A 56 6.25 25.65 17.14
C ALA A 56 7.33 25.62 16.05
N SER A 57 7.39 24.55 15.24
CA SER A 57 8.34 24.46 14.11
C SER A 57 8.08 25.51 13.02
N ALA A 58 6.86 26.04 12.94
CA ALA A 58 6.51 27.15 12.06
C ALA A 58 7.12 28.48 12.49
N ASN A 59 7.44 28.61 13.78
CA ASN A 59 7.56 29.87 14.52
C ASN A 59 6.28 30.72 14.38
N LEU A 60 5.11 30.11 14.56
CA LEU A 60 3.81 30.76 14.54
C LEU A 60 3.06 30.47 15.85
N GLY A 61 2.02 31.25 16.13
CA GLY A 61 0.95 30.88 17.06
C GLY A 61 -0.28 30.38 16.30
N LEU A 62 -1.19 29.67 16.99
CA LEU A 62 -2.48 29.26 16.41
C LEU A 62 -3.36 30.46 16.00
N GLY A 63 -3.17 31.61 16.64
CA GLY A 63 -3.80 32.87 16.26
C GLY A 63 -3.36 33.40 14.89
N ASP A 64 -2.18 33.01 14.40
CA ASP A 64 -1.64 33.44 13.09
C ASP A 64 -2.16 32.59 11.92
N VAL A 65 -2.85 31.48 12.22
CA VAL A 65 -3.38 30.57 11.19
C VAL A 65 -4.70 31.12 10.64
N ASP A 66 -4.88 31.07 9.31
CA ASP A 66 -6.08 31.58 8.65
C ASP A 66 -7.28 30.63 8.71
N ALA A 67 -7.04 29.31 8.66
CA ALA A 67 -8.08 28.28 8.67
C ALA A 67 -7.55 26.93 9.19
N ILE A 68 -8.44 26.08 9.69
CA ILE A 68 -8.12 24.73 10.17
C ILE A 68 -8.76 23.70 9.25
N ALA A 69 -7.94 22.86 8.63
CA ALA A 69 -8.37 21.81 7.73
C ALA A 69 -8.20 20.44 8.37
N THR A 70 -9.24 19.60 8.31
CA THR A 70 -9.24 18.27 8.93
C THR A 70 -9.91 17.25 8.04
N THR A 71 -9.33 16.05 7.93
CA THR A 71 -9.97 14.92 7.25
C THR A 71 -11.24 14.51 7.99
N VAL A 72 -12.37 14.54 7.29
CA VAL A 72 -13.66 14.05 7.81
C VAL A 72 -14.15 12.81 7.07
N LYS A 73 -13.54 12.48 5.93
CA LYS A 73 -13.96 11.37 5.05
C LYS A 73 -12.92 10.98 4.00
N PRO A 74 -12.99 9.77 3.43
CA PRO A 74 -13.36 8.53 4.10
C PRO A 74 -12.28 8.08 5.10
N GLY A 75 -12.57 7.07 5.91
CA GLY A 75 -11.60 6.49 6.85
C GLY A 75 -12.22 5.81 8.06
N MET A 76 -11.37 5.33 8.98
CA MET A 76 -11.82 4.65 10.20
C MET A 76 -12.62 5.61 11.11
N PRO A 77 -13.91 5.30 11.43
CA PRO A 77 -14.79 6.24 12.13
C PRO A 77 -14.21 6.75 13.45
N LEU A 78 -13.66 5.84 14.26
CA LEU A 78 -13.09 6.19 15.57
C LEU A 78 -11.88 7.13 15.47
N SER A 79 -11.10 7.02 14.40
CA SER A 79 -9.92 7.88 14.20
C SER A 79 -10.31 9.22 13.59
N LEU A 80 -11.23 9.22 12.63
CA LEU A 80 -11.80 10.45 12.04
C LEU A 80 -12.43 11.34 13.11
N LEU A 81 -13.17 10.75 14.05
CA LEU A 81 -13.83 11.49 15.13
C LEU A 81 -12.82 12.22 16.02
N VAL A 82 -11.66 11.61 16.31
CA VAL A 82 -10.60 12.24 17.12
C VAL A 82 -10.05 13.47 16.38
N GLY A 83 -9.69 13.30 15.10
CA GLY A 83 -9.19 14.39 14.27
C GLY A 83 -10.19 15.53 14.13
N MET A 84 -11.43 15.21 13.74
CA MET A 84 -12.51 16.17 13.54
C MET A 84 -12.80 16.96 14.82
N ASN A 85 -12.96 16.29 15.96
CA ASN A 85 -13.29 16.97 17.22
C ASN A 85 -12.15 17.89 17.67
N HIS A 86 -10.90 17.46 17.52
CA HIS A 86 -9.74 18.29 17.85
C HIS A 86 -9.65 19.51 16.91
N GLY A 87 -9.83 19.32 15.60
CA GLY A 87 -9.85 20.43 14.63
C GLY A 87 -10.98 21.43 14.89
N LYS A 88 -12.19 20.96 15.21
CA LYS A 88 -13.32 21.81 15.63
C LYS A 88 -13.03 22.55 16.93
N HIS A 89 -12.40 21.90 17.90
CA HIS A 89 -12.00 22.53 19.15
C HIS A 89 -11.05 23.70 18.89
N LEU A 90 -9.99 23.48 18.10
CA LEU A 90 -9.06 24.54 17.71
C LEU A 90 -9.76 25.68 16.96
N ALA A 91 -10.68 25.35 16.04
CA ALA A 91 -11.46 26.34 15.28
C ALA A 91 -12.33 27.21 16.18
N ARG A 92 -13.02 26.62 17.17
CA ARG A 92 -13.81 27.37 18.16
C ARG A 92 -12.95 28.24 19.07
N THR A 93 -11.88 27.68 19.61
CA THR A 93 -11.00 28.36 20.57
C THR A 93 -10.36 29.61 19.96
N TRP A 94 -9.98 29.55 18.67
CA TRP A 94 -9.28 30.64 17.99
C TRP A 94 -10.14 31.42 16.99
N GLY A 95 -11.44 31.14 16.91
CA GLY A 95 -12.37 31.80 15.98
C GLY A 95 -11.97 31.63 14.51
N LYS A 96 -11.47 30.45 14.12
CA LYS A 96 -10.95 30.17 12.78
C LYS A 96 -11.98 29.41 11.93
N PRO A 97 -12.09 29.70 10.62
CA PRO A 97 -12.83 28.87 9.67
C PRO A 97 -12.34 27.42 9.70
N PHE A 98 -13.28 26.48 9.61
CA PHE A 98 -12.99 25.06 9.52
C PHE A 98 -13.22 24.56 8.10
N ILE A 99 -12.34 23.70 7.59
CA ILE A 99 -12.42 23.14 6.24
C ILE A 99 -12.46 21.61 6.33
N PRO A 100 -13.62 20.96 6.15
CA PRO A 100 -13.70 19.51 6.02
C PRO A 100 -13.00 19.02 4.75
N ILE A 101 -12.07 18.08 4.92
CA ILE A 101 -11.26 17.52 3.84
C ILE A 101 -11.66 16.08 3.53
N HIS A 102 -11.72 15.79 2.24
CA HIS A 102 -11.81 14.42 1.72
C HIS A 102 -10.40 13.87 1.51
N HIS A 103 -10.07 12.75 2.15
CA HIS A 103 -8.74 12.13 2.19
C HIS A 103 -8.20 11.83 0.79
N MET A 104 -9.03 11.25 -0.08
CA MET A 104 -8.62 10.95 -1.47
C MET A 104 -8.42 12.20 -2.33
N GLU A 105 -9.17 13.29 -2.09
CA GLU A 105 -8.93 14.57 -2.78
C GLU A 105 -7.56 15.12 -2.38
N ALA A 106 -7.22 15.04 -1.09
CA ALA A 106 -5.92 15.47 -0.60
C ALA A 106 -4.77 14.69 -1.25
N HIS A 107 -4.88 13.36 -1.33
CA HIS A 107 -3.92 12.53 -2.06
C HIS A 107 -3.77 12.92 -3.53
N ALA A 108 -4.89 13.18 -4.21
CA ALA A 108 -4.90 13.57 -5.62
C ALA A 108 -4.24 14.93 -5.88
N LEU A 109 -4.47 15.91 -5.02
CA LEU A 109 -3.97 17.28 -5.19
C LEU A 109 -2.56 17.50 -4.60
N THR A 110 -1.99 16.52 -3.89
CA THR A 110 -0.67 16.64 -3.25
C THR A 110 0.43 17.02 -4.25
N ILE A 111 0.37 16.51 -5.48
CA ILE A 111 1.37 16.85 -6.51
C ILE A 111 1.41 18.34 -6.82
N ARG A 112 0.28 19.04 -6.72
CA ARG A 112 0.15 20.48 -7.02
C ARG A 112 0.94 21.36 -6.06
N MET A 113 1.35 20.83 -4.91
CA MET A 113 2.25 21.50 -3.98
C MET A 113 3.69 21.52 -4.49
N VAL A 114 4.09 20.51 -5.27
CA VAL A 114 5.47 20.31 -5.74
C VAL A 114 5.64 20.82 -7.16
N THR A 115 4.67 20.54 -8.02
CA THR A 115 4.68 20.91 -9.43
C THR A 115 3.33 21.48 -9.82
N GLN A 116 3.30 22.58 -10.58
CA GLN A 116 2.03 23.14 -11.05
C GLN A 116 1.42 22.23 -12.14
N VAL A 117 0.42 21.44 -11.75
CA VAL A 117 -0.37 20.58 -12.65
C VAL A 117 -1.75 21.21 -12.83
N GLU A 118 -2.02 21.81 -13.98
CA GLU A 118 -3.31 22.47 -14.25
C GLU A 118 -4.47 21.47 -14.40
N PHE A 119 -5.67 21.89 -13.98
CA PHE A 119 -6.88 21.12 -14.24
C PHE A 119 -7.33 21.26 -15.71
N PRO A 120 -8.02 20.26 -16.29
CA PRO A 120 -8.26 18.93 -15.74
C PRO A 120 -7.08 17.97 -15.94
N PHE A 121 -6.92 16.99 -15.04
CA PHE A 121 -5.90 15.93 -15.17
C PHE A 121 -6.44 14.57 -14.73
N LEU A 122 -5.81 13.49 -15.22
CA LEU A 122 -6.15 12.12 -14.85
C LEU A 122 -5.39 11.74 -13.57
N VAL A 123 -6.04 11.03 -12.66
CA VAL A 123 -5.46 10.62 -11.37
C VAL A 123 -5.62 9.13 -11.17
N LEU A 124 -4.50 8.45 -10.89
CA LEU A 124 -4.47 7.07 -10.40
C LEU A 124 -3.98 7.08 -8.94
N LEU A 125 -4.90 6.80 -8.01
CA LEU A 125 -4.60 6.67 -6.58
C LEU A 125 -4.37 5.19 -6.27
N ILE A 126 -3.14 4.83 -5.91
CA ILE A 126 -2.73 3.46 -5.58
C ILE A 126 -2.05 3.44 -4.20
N SER A 127 -2.80 3.01 -3.19
CA SER A 127 -2.36 2.94 -1.79
C SER A 127 -2.49 1.52 -1.21
N GLY A 128 -2.30 1.40 0.10
CA GLY A 128 -2.55 0.17 0.86
C GLY A 128 -4.00 -0.30 0.75
N GLY A 129 -4.96 0.59 0.91
CA GLY A 129 -6.40 0.27 0.97
C GLY A 129 -7.26 0.85 -0.15
N HIS A 130 -6.68 1.61 -1.10
CA HIS A 130 -7.43 2.23 -2.19
C HIS A 130 -6.73 2.04 -3.53
N CYS A 131 -7.52 1.74 -4.55
CA CYS A 131 -7.12 1.76 -5.96
C CYS A 131 -8.23 2.47 -6.74
N LEU A 132 -8.02 3.73 -7.10
CA LEU A 132 -9.01 4.58 -7.75
C LEU A 132 -8.42 5.23 -9.00
N LEU A 133 -9.26 5.37 -10.03
CA LEU A 133 -8.93 6.06 -11.26
C LEU A 133 -10.01 7.11 -11.53
N ALA A 134 -9.63 8.38 -11.56
CA ALA A 134 -10.58 9.49 -11.65
C ALA A 134 -10.02 10.65 -12.48
N VAL A 135 -10.89 11.48 -13.04
CA VAL A 135 -10.52 12.77 -13.64
C VAL A 135 -10.74 13.86 -12.59
N ALA A 136 -9.69 14.62 -12.29
CA ALA A 136 -9.79 15.82 -11.47
C ALA A 136 -10.10 17.01 -12.39
N GLN A 137 -11.31 17.56 -12.31
CA GLN A 137 -11.74 18.75 -13.06
C GLN A 137 -11.51 20.04 -12.28
N GLY A 138 -11.38 19.94 -10.96
CA GLY A 138 -11.09 21.06 -10.06
C GLY A 138 -10.78 20.56 -8.66
N VAL A 139 -10.67 21.48 -7.70
CA VAL A 139 -10.23 21.18 -6.32
C VAL A 139 -11.18 20.22 -5.58
N HIS A 140 -12.48 20.25 -5.91
CA HIS A 140 -13.53 19.41 -5.30
C HIS A 140 -14.41 18.73 -6.37
N GLN A 141 -13.97 18.72 -7.62
CA GLN A 141 -14.73 18.22 -8.76
C GLN A 141 -13.97 17.04 -9.37
N PHE A 142 -14.41 15.84 -9.02
CA PHE A 142 -13.81 14.58 -9.47
C PHE A 142 -14.85 13.74 -10.19
N LEU A 143 -14.41 13.02 -11.22
CA LEU A 143 -15.20 12.04 -11.96
C LEU A 143 -14.55 10.66 -11.81
N LEU A 144 -15.19 9.75 -11.08
CA LEU A 144 -14.66 8.41 -10.84
C LEU A 144 -14.87 7.54 -12.08
N LEU A 145 -13.77 7.06 -12.67
CA LEU A 145 -13.79 6.19 -13.85
C LEU A 145 -13.64 4.72 -13.50
N GLY A 146 -13.00 4.41 -12.38
CA GLY A 146 -12.76 3.02 -11.93
C GLY A 146 -12.30 2.94 -10.49
N GLN A 147 -12.62 1.84 -9.83
CA GLN A 147 -12.18 1.55 -8.46
C GLN A 147 -11.87 0.07 -8.26
N SER A 148 -11.20 -0.27 -7.16
CA SER A 148 -11.07 -1.65 -6.73
C SER A 148 -12.44 -2.26 -6.41
N LEU A 149 -12.67 -3.49 -6.87
CA LEU A 149 -13.82 -4.32 -6.47
C LEU A 149 -13.50 -5.18 -5.25
N ASP A 150 -12.22 -5.40 -4.96
CA ASP A 150 -11.71 -6.22 -3.87
C ASP A 150 -10.46 -5.59 -3.23
N ASP A 151 -9.37 -6.34 -3.02
CA ASP A 151 -8.14 -5.88 -2.41
C ASP A 151 -7.48 -4.75 -3.25
N ALA A 152 -6.88 -3.76 -2.59
CA ALA A 152 -6.04 -2.78 -3.25
C ALA A 152 -4.62 -3.33 -3.54
N PRO A 153 -3.85 -2.72 -4.47
CA PRO A 153 -2.50 -3.18 -4.80
C PRO A 153 -1.55 -3.29 -3.60
N GLY A 154 -1.59 -2.33 -2.67
CA GLY A 154 -0.72 -2.34 -1.51
C GLY A 154 -1.04 -3.51 -0.56
N GLU A 155 -2.33 -3.73 -0.28
CA GLU A 155 -2.80 -4.90 0.46
C GLU A 155 -2.47 -6.21 -0.26
N ALA A 156 -2.54 -6.25 -1.58
CA ALA A 156 -2.11 -7.41 -2.35
C ALA A 156 -0.60 -7.70 -2.16
N PHE A 157 0.26 -6.68 -2.14
CA PHE A 157 1.68 -6.85 -1.82
C PHE A 157 1.91 -7.28 -0.37
N ASP A 158 1.22 -6.66 0.58
CA ASP A 158 1.38 -6.95 2.01
C ASP A 158 0.88 -8.36 2.34
N LYS A 159 -0.29 -8.77 1.85
CA LYS A 159 -0.81 -10.14 2.03
C LYS A 159 0.06 -11.21 1.34
N VAL A 160 0.71 -10.87 0.23
CA VAL A 160 1.64 -11.77 -0.46
C VAL A 160 2.94 -11.96 0.34
N THR A 161 3.34 -10.98 1.17
CA THR A 161 4.65 -10.96 1.85
C THR A 161 4.64 -11.15 3.36
N TRP A 162 3.55 -10.78 4.06
CA TRP A 162 3.54 -10.60 5.50
C TRP A 162 2.92 -11.76 6.28
N SER A 163 3.63 -12.26 7.29
CA SER A 163 3.24 -13.39 8.16
C SER A 163 2.85 -12.94 9.58
N ARG A 164 1.63 -13.32 10.03
CA ARG A 164 1.07 -13.40 11.43
C ARG A 164 0.18 -12.24 11.93
N PRO A 165 -0.73 -12.48 12.91
CA PRO A 165 -1.81 -13.48 12.94
C PRO A 165 -3.17 -12.90 13.40
N ALA A 166 -4.29 -13.39 12.87
CA ALA A 166 -5.54 -13.56 13.63
C ALA A 166 -6.49 -14.48 12.84
N GLU A 167 -6.63 -15.70 13.37
CA GLU A 167 -7.82 -16.55 13.28
C GLU A 167 -8.24 -17.08 11.89
N MET A 168 -7.92 -18.37 11.71
CA MET A 168 -8.54 -19.36 10.82
C MET A 168 -8.47 -19.20 9.28
N GLU A 169 -8.34 -18.00 8.69
CA GLU A 169 -8.47 -17.89 7.22
C GLU A 169 -7.17 -17.75 6.39
N ASP A 170 -6.02 -17.33 6.94
CA ASP A 170 -4.81 -17.18 6.11
C ASP A 170 -3.57 -17.95 6.61
N LYS A 171 -3.56 -19.25 6.27
CA LYS A 171 -2.36 -20.12 6.30
C LYS A 171 -1.32 -19.77 5.22
N ILE A 172 -1.57 -18.80 4.33
CA ILE A 172 -0.69 -18.42 3.21
C ILE A 172 0.44 -17.48 3.66
N ALA A 173 0.11 -16.57 4.57
CA ALA A 173 0.92 -15.43 4.96
C ALA A 173 2.30 -15.83 5.54
N ARG A 174 2.44 -17.05 6.09
CA ARG A 174 3.69 -17.61 6.65
C ARG A 174 4.81 -17.89 5.64
N ARG A 175 4.53 -17.91 4.34
CA ARG A 175 5.26 -18.78 3.40
C ARG A 175 6.41 -18.11 2.61
N MET A 176 6.37 -16.80 2.36
CA MET A 176 7.49 -16.14 1.65
C MET A 176 8.63 -15.67 2.56
N LYS A 177 8.40 -15.53 3.87
CA LYS A 177 9.40 -15.23 4.91
C LYS A 177 10.40 -14.10 4.56
N LEU A 178 10.05 -13.13 3.71
CA LEU A 178 10.98 -12.07 3.32
C LEU A 178 11.50 -11.31 4.54
N HIS A 179 10.66 -11.07 5.54
CA HIS A 179 11.04 -10.42 6.80
C HIS A 179 12.09 -11.19 7.63
N ASN A 180 12.26 -12.49 7.41
CA ASN A 180 13.31 -13.28 8.07
C ASN A 180 14.69 -12.96 7.52
N LEU A 181 14.77 -12.39 6.31
CA LEU A 181 16.02 -11.96 5.76
C LEU A 181 16.43 -10.59 6.31
N PRO A 182 17.70 -10.44 6.73
CA PRO A 182 18.20 -9.18 7.26
C PRO A 182 18.08 -8.03 6.24
N GLU A 183 18.10 -8.32 4.94
CA GLU A 183 18.00 -7.31 3.87
C GLU A 183 16.59 -6.73 3.66
N PHE A 184 15.53 -7.42 4.09
CA PHE A 184 14.15 -6.94 3.98
C PHE A 184 13.55 -6.51 5.33
N LYS A 185 14.33 -6.63 6.41
CA LYS A 185 13.90 -6.32 7.76
C LYS A 185 13.59 -4.82 7.90
N GLY A 186 12.36 -4.49 8.30
CA GLY A 186 11.90 -3.11 8.48
C GLY A 186 11.40 -2.42 7.20
N LEU A 187 11.36 -3.12 6.07
CA LEU A 187 10.67 -2.66 4.87
C LEU A 187 9.18 -3.02 4.93
N SER A 188 8.33 -2.21 4.27
CA SER A 188 6.94 -2.60 4.02
C SER A 188 6.89 -3.76 3.00
N GLY A 189 5.77 -4.48 2.95
CA GLY A 189 5.61 -5.63 2.04
C GLY A 189 5.84 -5.24 0.58
N GLY A 190 5.22 -4.16 0.12
CA GLY A 190 5.44 -3.61 -1.22
C GLY A 190 6.89 -3.25 -1.53
N ALA A 191 7.62 -2.65 -0.58
CA ALA A 191 9.04 -2.31 -0.74
C ALA A 191 9.93 -3.57 -0.75
N ALA A 192 9.62 -4.56 0.09
CA ALA A 192 10.31 -5.84 0.11
C ALA A 192 10.10 -6.62 -1.21
N VAL A 193 8.87 -6.69 -1.74
CA VAL A 193 8.61 -7.30 -3.07
C VAL A 193 9.40 -6.59 -4.14
N GLN A 194 9.44 -5.25 -4.14
CA GLN A 194 10.16 -4.50 -5.15
C GLN A 194 11.66 -4.81 -5.12
N LEU A 195 12.27 -4.80 -3.94
CA LEU A 195 13.69 -5.10 -3.81
C LEU A 195 13.99 -6.55 -4.21
N ALA A 196 13.17 -7.51 -3.76
CA ALA A 196 13.30 -8.92 -4.15
C ALA A 196 13.10 -9.12 -5.67
N ALA A 197 12.14 -8.43 -6.27
CA ALA A 197 11.83 -8.52 -7.69
C ALA A 197 13.00 -8.11 -8.59
N THR A 198 13.94 -7.27 -8.13
CA THR A 198 15.13 -6.88 -8.91
C THR A 198 16.03 -8.07 -9.27
N ARG A 199 16.00 -9.14 -8.44
CA ARG A 199 16.85 -10.34 -8.61
C ARG A 199 16.14 -11.50 -9.30
N GLY A 200 14.86 -11.36 -9.64
CA GLY A 200 14.06 -12.43 -10.25
C GLY A 200 13.78 -12.22 -11.74
N ASP A 201 13.23 -13.23 -12.41
CA ASP A 201 12.62 -13.11 -13.73
C ASP A 201 11.09 -12.90 -13.60
N PRO A 202 10.53 -11.78 -14.11
CA PRO A 202 9.10 -11.50 -14.07
C PRO A 202 8.24 -12.39 -14.97
N LEU A 203 8.86 -13.19 -15.85
CA LEU A 203 8.18 -14.11 -16.75
C LEU A 203 8.23 -15.58 -16.30
N SER A 204 8.96 -15.88 -15.21
CA SER A 204 9.07 -17.23 -14.64
C SER A 204 7.71 -17.80 -14.22
N PHE A 205 6.82 -16.97 -13.67
CA PHE A 205 5.48 -17.39 -13.26
C PHE A 205 4.39 -16.70 -14.08
N GLN A 206 3.51 -17.49 -14.67
CA GLN A 206 2.39 -16.95 -15.45
C GLN A 206 1.25 -16.48 -14.54
N PHE A 207 0.84 -15.23 -14.74
CA PHE A 207 -0.35 -14.64 -14.15
C PHE A 207 -1.41 -14.36 -15.23
N PRO A 208 -2.69 -14.73 -15.02
CA PRO A 208 -3.74 -14.48 -16.00
C PRO A 208 -4.06 -12.98 -16.09
N PHE A 209 -4.51 -12.54 -17.27
CA PHE A 209 -5.05 -11.19 -17.44
C PHE A 209 -6.43 -11.08 -16.78
N MET A 210 -6.46 -10.43 -15.61
CA MET A 210 -7.66 -10.28 -14.81
C MET A 210 -8.67 -9.33 -15.46
N LEU A 211 -9.95 -9.68 -15.36
CA LEU A 211 -11.08 -8.90 -15.86
C LEU A 211 -10.97 -8.54 -17.35
N SER A 212 -10.22 -9.30 -18.16
CA SER A 212 -9.96 -8.98 -19.57
C SER A 212 -11.22 -8.97 -20.45
N SER A 213 -12.25 -9.72 -20.07
CA SER A 213 -13.57 -9.71 -20.69
C SER A 213 -14.39 -8.46 -20.37
N TYR A 214 -14.13 -7.82 -19.22
CA TYR A 214 -14.86 -6.64 -18.77
C TYR A 214 -14.23 -5.37 -19.33
N ARG A 215 -15.06 -4.56 -19.97
CA ARG A 215 -14.66 -3.29 -20.62
C ARG A 215 -14.88 -2.09 -19.70
N ASP A 216 -14.55 -2.26 -18.42
CA ASP A 216 -14.55 -1.21 -17.39
C ASP A 216 -13.12 -0.78 -17.03
N CYS A 217 -13.00 0.22 -16.16
CA CYS A 217 -11.72 0.62 -15.57
C CYS A 217 -11.56 0.12 -14.12
N ASN A 218 -12.35 -0.88 -13.71
CA ASN A 218 -12.30 -1.39 -12.34
C ASN A 218 -11.10 -2.30 -12.12
N PHE A 219 -10.64 -2.35 -10.86
CA PHE A 219 -9.48 -3.15 -10.46
C PHE A 219 -9.91 -4.38 -9.65
N SER A 220 -9.17 -5.48 -9.79
CA SER A 220 -9.33 -6.68 -8.97
C SER A 220 -7.96 -7.32 -8.78
N MET A 221 -7.58 -7.51 -7.52
CA MET A 221 -6.33 -8.11 -7.09
C MET A 221 -6.55 -9.51 -6.50
N ALA A 222 -7.77 -9.86 -6.11
CA ALA A 222 -8.08 -11.17 -5.51
C ALA A 222 -7.65 -12.35 -6.39
N GLY A 223 -7.86 -12.27 -7.72
CA GLY A 223 -7.42 -13.32 -8.64
C GLY A 223 -5.90 -13.43 -8.79
N LEU A 224 -5.19 -12.30 -8.78
CA LEU A 224 -3.71 -12.29 -8.76
C LEU A 224 -3.17 -12.90 -7.46
N LYS A 225 -3.78 -12.55 -6.32
CA LYS A 225 -3.46 -13.13 -5.00
C LYS A 225 -3.68 -14.65 -4.99
N ASN A 226 -4.82 -15.11 -5.48
CA ASN A 226 -5.13 -16.54 -5.55
C ASN A 226 -4.15 -17.29 -6.47
N LYS A 227 -3.75 -16.69 -7.59
CA LYS A 227 -2.75 -17.28 -8.48
C LYS A 227 -1.36 -17.33 -7.85
N ALA A 228 -0.95 -16.26 -7.17
CA ALA A 228 0.29 -16.24 -6.40
C ALA A 228 0.28 -17.34 -5.34
N ARG A 229 -0.82 -17.49 -4.59
CA ARG A 229 -1.02 -18.58 -3.61
C ARG A 229 -0.83 -19.96 -4.24
N GLN A 230 -1.40 -20.20 -5.42
CA GLN A 230 -1.23 -21.48 -6.13
C GLN A 230 0.22 -21.75 -6.52
N HIS A 231 0.94 -20.73 -7.01
CA HIS A 231 2.36 -20.87 -7.36
C HIS A 231 3.23 -21.17 -6.14
N ILE A 232 2.98 -20.48 -5.01
CA ILE A 232 3.63 -20.76 -3.72
C ILE A 232 3.40 -22.21 -3.30
N MET A 233 2.13 -22.66 -3.32
CA MET A 233 1.77 -24.04 -2.95
C MET A 233 2.49 -25.08 -3.80
N ARG A 234 2.58 -24.82 -5.11
CA ARG A 234 3.26 -25.72 -6.04
C ARG A 234 4.76 -25.78 -5.76
N GLN A 235 5.42 -24.64 -5.56
CA GLN A 235 6.85 -24.59 -5.27
C GLN A 235 7.21 -25.27 -3.95
N GLU A 236 6.38 -25.12 -2.92
CA GLU A 236 6.60 -25.83 -1.66
C GLU A 236 6.43 -27.33 -1.78
N HIS A 237 5.43 -27.78 -2.53
CA HIS A 237 5.25 -29.20 -2.81
C HIS A 237 6.41 -29.79 -3.62
N GLU A 238 6.85 -29.09 -4.66
CA GLU A 238 7.97 -29.49 -5.53
C GLU A 238 9.30 -29.60 -4.76
N HIS A 239 9.53 -28.74 -3.77
CA HIS A 239 10.78 -28.70 -3.00
C HIS A 239 10.68 -29.36 -1.62
N GLY A 240 9.59 -30.08 -1.34
CA GLY A 240 9.41 -30.78 -0.06
C GLY A 240 9.48 -29.86 1.16
N VAL A 241 9.12 -28.58 0.99
CA VAL A 241 9.10 -27.60 2.07
C VAL A 241 7.81 -27.82 2.86
N GLU A 242 7.94 -28.41 4.06
CA GLU A 242 6.79 -28.64 4.93
C GLU A 242 6.33 -27.30 5.49
N GLY A 243 5.25 -26.76 4.92
CA GLY A 243 4.58 -25.59 5.46
C GLY A 243 4.12 -25.87 6.89
N ASP A 244 4.75 -25.21 7.88
CA ASP A 244 4.53 -25.39 9.31
C ASP A 244 4.90 -26.79 9.90
N GLY A 245 5.93 -27.46 9.38
CA GLY A 245 6.50 -28.63 10.08
C GLY A 245 7.06 -28.26 11.46
N ILE A 246 6.57 -28.88 12.54
CA ILE A 246 7.37 -29.01 13.77
C ILE A 246 8.53 -29.90 13.37
N ILE A 247 9.78 -29.43 13.56
CA ILE A 247 11.00 -30.23 13.38
C ILE A 247 10.74 -31.65 13.91
N PRO A 248 10.75 -32.70 13.05
CA PRO A 248 10.73 -34.07 13.51
C PRO A 248 12.03 -34.33 14.26
N GLY A 249 12.03 -34.09 15.57
CA GLY A 249 13.25 -34.10 16.37
C GLY A 249 13.31 -33.14 17.55
N VAL A 250 12.32 -32.27 17.80
CA VAL A 250 12.24 -31.50 19.07
C VAL A 250 11.68 -32.39 20.19
N TYR A 251 12.40 -33.49 20.42
CA TYR A 251 12.54 -34.19 21.70
C TYR A 251 13.92 -34.85 21.85
N ILE A 252 14.84 -34.73 20.89
CA ILE A 252 16.16 -35.39 20.98
C ILE A 252 17.25 -34.42 20.55
N LEU A 253 17.45 -33.34 21.31
CA LEU A 253 18.71 -32.60 21.26
C LEU A 253 18.99 -31.84 22.58
N CYS A 254 18.94 -32.57 23.69
CA CYS A 254 19.64 -32.18 24.92
C CYS A 254 20.67 -33.21 25.42
N CYS A 255 20.84 -34.36 24.76
CA CYS A 255 21.73 -35.41 25.27
C CYS A 255 22.62 -36.01 24.19
N PHE A 256 23.62 -35.30 23.69
CA PHE A 256 24.83 -35.95 23.15
C PHE A 256 26.06 -35.03 23.23
N ARG A 257 26.62 -34.90 24.44
CA ARG A 257 28.04 -34.62 24.60
C ARG A 257 28.75 -35.93 24.95
N ARG A 258 29.42 -36.53 23.96
CA ARG A 258 30.38 -37.62 24.20
C ARG A 258 31.64 -37.03 24.83
N GLY A 259 31.78 -37.19 26.14
CA GLY A 259 33.05 -37.14 26.87
C GLY A 259 33.47 -38.55 27.28
N ARG A 260 34.69 -38.95 26.93
CA ARG A 260 35.26 -40.28 27.21
C ARG A 260 35.46 -40.52 28.72
N ARG A 261 34.94 -41.65 29.20
CA ARG A 261 35.56 -42.68 30.09
C ARG A 261 34.55 -43.19 31.14
N GLY A 262 34.31 -44.51 31.11
CA GLY A 262 33.96 -45.30 32.30
C GLY A 262 32.48 -45.49 32.64
N ARG A 263 32.00 -46.73 32.42
CA ARG A 263 30.96 -47.49 33.15
C ARG A 263 29.62 -46.81 33.53
N GLY A 264 28.54 -47.33 32.94
CA GLY A 264 27.21 -47.40 33.56
C GLY A 264 26.15 -46.45 32.99
N TRP A 265 25.07 -47.00 32.44
CA TRP A 265 23.87 -46.24 32.05
C TRP A 265 22.92 -46.17 33.26
N TYR A 266 22.59 -44.96 33.73
CA TYR A 266 21.50 -44.72 34.68
C TYR A 266 20.28 -44.16 33.94
N TYR A 267 19.11 -44.77 34.15
CA TYR A 267 17.81 -44.24 33.73
C TYR A 267 17.25 -43.30 34.82
N PRO A 268 16.67 -42.14 34.48
CA PRO A 268 15.76 -41.45 35.39
C PRO A 268 14.47 -42.27 35.50
N ARG A 269 14.04 -42.57 36.73
CA ARG A 269 12.74 -43.20 37.01
C ARG A 269 11.62 -42.27 36.56
N GLY A 270 10.65 -42.78 35.79
CA GLY A 270 9.39 -42.06 35.56
C GLY A 270 8.74 -42.17 34.18
N VAL A 271 9.09 -43.14 33.32
CA VAL A 271 8.35 -43.34 32.06
C VAL A 271 7.73 -44.74 32.02
N HIS A 272 6.42 -44.76 31.90
CA HIS A 272 5.56 -45.93 31.86
C HIS A 272 5.75 -46.72 30.54
N PRO A 273 5.89 -48.06 30.55
CA PRO A 273 6.27 -48.81 29.37
C PRO A 273 5.05 -49.24 28.55
N VAL A 274 4.46 -48.33 27.78
CA VAL A 274 3.55 -48.69 26.67
C VAL A 274 3.75 -47.70 25.54
N LEU A 275 4.85 -47.82 24.79
CA LEU A 275 5.06 -47.23 23.46
C LEU A 275 6.40 -47.66 22.83
N PHE A 276 6.85 -48.89 23.11
CA PHE A 276 8.14 -49.41 22.62
C PHE A 276 8.01 -50.79 21.98
N GLN A 277 7.01 -50.98 21.11
CA GLN A 277 6.76 -52.27 20.46
C GLN A 277 6.40 -52.20 18.97
N ALA A 278 6.85 -51.16 18.25
CA ALA A 278 6.65 -51.07 16.80
C ALA A 278 7.89 -50.66 16.00
N TRP A 279 9.10 -50.80 16.55
CA TRP A 279 10.34 -50.51 15.82
C TRP A 279 11.45 -51.52 16.13
N LYS A 280 11.12 -52.81 16.01
CA LYS A 280 12.10 -53.87 15.80
C LYS A 280 11.74 -54.59 14.51
N GLY A 281 12.30 -54.10 13.41
CA GLY A 281 12.07 -54.68 12.10
C GLY A 281 13.06 -54.12 11.07
N THR A 282 14.18 -54.81 10.97
CA THR A 282 15.07 -54.86 9.80
C THR A 282 16.21 -53.84 9.73
N VAL A 283 17.36 -54.39 10.08
CA VAL A 283 18.74 -53.90 9.99
C VAL A 283 19.21 -53.87 8.53
N LEU A 284 19.87 -52.76 8.19
CA LEU A 284 21.07 -52.58 7.35
C LEU A 284 21.34 -53.60 6.23
N SER A 285 21.42 -53.13 4.99
CA SER A 285 22.69 -53.09 4.24
C SER A 285 22.42 -52.69 2.79
N GLN A 286 22.99 -51.56 2.37
CA GLN A 286 23.66 -51.32 1.08
C GLN A 286 23.82 -49.82 0.91
N GLY A 287 25.04 -49.42 0.54
CA GLY A 287 25.43 -48.03 0.42
C GLY A 287 24.59 -47.29 -0.61
N CYS A 288 24.07 -46.14 -0.20
CA CYS A 288 23.64 -45.10 -1.12
C CYS A 288 24.24 -43.78 -0.62
N THR A 289 25.40 -43.42 -1.16
CA THR A 289 26.13 -42.17 -0.89
C THR A 289 25.57 -40.97 -1.67
N SER A 290 24.31 -41.01 -2.13
CA SER A 290 23.70 -39.86 -2.80
C SER A 290 22.18 -39.80 -2.61
N CYS A 291 21.74 -39.62 -1.37
CA CYS A 291 20.45 -38.99 -1.12
C CYS A 291 20.74 -37.67 -0.41
N VAL A 292 21.05 -36.63 -1.20
CA VAL A 292 20.91 -35.25 -0.72
C VAL A 292 19.41 -35.09 -0.48
N VAL A 293 18.99 -35.22 0.78
CA VAL A 293 17.64 -34.81 1.19
C VAL A 293 17.64 -33.29 1.05
N SER A 294 17.24 -32.80 -0.12
CA SER A 294 17.08 -31.38 -0.42
C SER A 294 15.83 -30.86 0.28
N GLY A 295 15.85 -30.83 1.61
CA GLY A 295 14.90 -30.09 2.41
C GLY A 295 15.49 -28.71 2.67
N VAL A 296 14.77 -27.66 2.27
CA VAL A 296 15.08 -26.30 2.72
C VAL A 296 14.93 -26.29 4.25
N GLU A 297 15.92 -25.73 4.97
CA GLU A 297 15.80 -25.57 6.43
C GLU A 297 14.50 -24.84 6.77
N GLY A 298 13.87 -25.14 7.91
CA GLY A 298 12.53 -24.64 8.25
C GLY A 298 12.36 -23.11 8.19
N ASP A 299 13.46 -22.34 8.22
CA ASP A 299 13.50 -20.88 8.07
C ASP A 299 14.01 -20.38 6.71
N GLY A 300 14.35 -21.28 5.80
CA GLY A 300 14.81 -20.97 4.46
C GLY A 300 13.68 -20.46 3.55
N ILE A 301 14.10 -19.73 2.53
CA ILE A 301 13.22 -19.14 1.53
C ILE A 301 12.78 -20.23 0.54
N ILE A 302 11.54 -20.15 0.05
CA ILE A 302 11.10 -20.93 -1.11
C ILE A 302 12.04 -20.68 -2.29
N PRO A 303 12.62 -21.74 -2.90
CA PRO A 303 13.37 -21.60 -4.15
C PRO A 303 12.52 -20.86 -5.20
N GLY A 304 13.08 -19.83 -5.85
CA GLY A 304 12.33 -19.00 -6.81
C GLY A 304 11.47 -17.87 -6.20
N VAL A 305 11.63 -17.51 -4.92
CA VAL A 305 10.89 -16.36 -4.33
C VAL A 305 11.10 -15.07 -5.10
N TYR A 306 12.31 -14.83 -5.62
CA TYR A 306 12.66 -13.59 -6.31
C TYR A 306 11.91 -13.51 -7.64
N ASP A 307 11.88 -14.62 -8.39
CA ASP A 307 11.11 -14.80 -9.62
C ASP A 307 9.61 -14.63 -9.37
N LEU A 308 9.12 -15.19 -8.27
CA LEU A 308 7.72 -15.05 -7.87
C LEU A 308 7.39 -13.59 -7.50
N CYS A 309 8.25 -12.90 -6.76
CA CYS A 309 8.10 -11.48 -6.44
C CYS A 309 8.08 -10.63 -7.72
N ALA A 310 9.00 -10.91 -8.65
CA ALA A 310 9.07 -10.24 -9.95
C ALA A 310 7.80 -10.48 -10.77
N SER A 311 7.31 -11.72 -10.79
CA SER A 311 6.11 -12.11 -11.56
C SER A 311 4.82 -11.55 -10.96
N VAL A 312 4.70 -11.50 -9.62
CA VAL A 312 3.58 -10.84 -8.91
C VAL A 312 3.58 -9.35 -9.19
N GLN A 313 4.74 -8.69 -9.05
CA GLN A 313 4.89 -7.27 -9.34
C GLN A 313 4.51 -6.98 -10.80
N TRP A 314 4.93 -7.82 -11.74
CA TRP A 314 4.56 -7.71 -13.14
C TRP A 314 3.06 -7.90 -13.39
N GLY A 315 2.43 -8.89 -12.73
CA GLY A 315 0.99 -9.12 -12.82
C GLY A 315 0.15 -7.93 -12.37
N ILE A 316 0.50 -7.35 -11.21
CA ILE A 316 -0.15 -6.15 -10.68
C ILE A 316 0.08 -4.96 -11.63
N THR A 317 1.33 -4.74 -12.04
CA THR A 317 1.71 -3.63 -12.93
C THR A 317 0.97 -3.69 -14.27
N SER A 318 0.90 -4.88 -14.87
CA SER A 318 0.21 -5.12 -16.13
C SER A 318 -1.28 -4.82 -16.03
N HIS A 319 -1.92 -5.24 -14.92
CA HIS A 319 -3.33 -4.96 -14.68
C HIS A 319 -3.60 -3.47 -14.52
N LEU A 320 -2.78 -2.76 -13.75
CA LEU A 320 -2.86 -1.30 -13.61
C LEU A 320 -2.73 -0.59 -14.96
N CYS A 321 -1.73 -0.97 -15.76
CA CYS A 321 -1.51 -0.39 -17.09
C CYS A 321 -2.71 -0.59 -18.02
N GLN A 322 -3.35 -1.76 -18.02
CA GLN A 322 -4.51 -2.03 -18.88
C GLN A 322 -5.72 -1.17 -18.50
N ARG A 323 -6.02 -1.02 -17.21
CA ARG A 323 -7.14 -0.17 -16.78
C ARG A 323 -6.86 1.30 -17.03
N LEU A 324 -5.61 1.73 -16.83
CA LEU A 324 -5.17 3.08 -17.20
C LEU A 324 -5.33 3.36 -18.69
N GLN A 325 -4.87 2.46 -19.56
CA GLN A 325 -5.00 2.61 -21.02
C GLN A 325 -6.46 2.79 -21.42
N ARG A 326 -7.36 1.96 -20.87
CA ARG A 326 -8.79 2.09 -21.16
C ARG A 326 -9.36 3.43 -20.69
N ALA A 327 -8.93 3.94 -19.55
CA ALA A 327 -9.36 5.25 -19.09
C ALA A 327 -8.82 6.37 -19.98
N MET A 328 -7.57 6.28 -20.45
CA MET A 328 -7.00 7.24 -21.40
C MET A 328 -7.76 7.27 -22.74
N GLU A 329 -8.17 6.09 -23.24
CA GLU A 329 -9.05 5.98 -24.41
C GLU A 329 -10.42 6.61 -24.15
N PHE A 330 -11.03 6.33 -23.00
CA PHE A 330 -12.32 6.92 -22.62
C PHE A 330 -12.25 8.44 -22.50
N VAL A 331 -11.21 8.95 -21.83
CA VAL A 331 -10.93 10.37 -21.66
C VAL A 331 -10.72 11.05 -23.01
N SER A 332 -10.01 10.40 -23.93
CA SER A 332 -9.79 10.91 -25.29
C SER A 332 -11.08 10.92 -26.10
N MET A 333 -11.89 9.86 -26.02
CA MET A 333 -13.18 9.75 -26.70
C MET A 333 -14.17 10.83 -26.25
N ARG A 334 -14.14 11.17 -24.95
CA ARG A 334 -15.06 12.14 -24.33
C ARG A 334 -14.50 13.56 -24.27
N ASP A 335 -13.32 13.80 -24.83
CA ASP A 335 -12.61 15.08 -24.82
C ASP A 335 -12.53 15.71 -23.41
N MET A 336 -12.21 14.89 -22.40
CA MET A 336 -12.24 15.33 -21.00
C MET A 336 -10.97 16.10 -20.58
N LEU A 337 -9.88 15.93 -21.34
CA LEU A 337 -8.58 16.56 -21.09
C LEU A 337 -8.08 17.25 -22.37
N PRO A 338 -7.55 18.48 -22.30
CA PRO A 338 -6.95 19.17 -23.44
C PRO A 338 -5.80 18.36 -24.07
N LEU A 339 -5.75 18.29 -25.40
CA LEU A 339 -4.76 17.50 -26.14
C LEU A 339 -3.31 17.94 -25.91
N ASP A 340 -3.11 19.23 -25.65
CA ASP A 340 -1.81 19.89 -25.51
C ASP A 340 -1.18 19.77 -24.12
N ARG A 341 -1.95 19.38 -23.10
CA ARG A 341 -1.48 19.35 -21.69
C ARG A 341 -2.03 18.18 -20.88
N ARG A 342 -1.98 16.98 -21.44
CA ARG A 342 -2.43 15.76 -20.75
C ARG A 342 -1.46 15.37 -19.65
N THR A 343 -1.95 15.27 -18.42
CA THR A 343 -1.16 14.83 -17.27
C THR A 343 -1.83 13.67 -16.56
N LEU A 344 -1.03 12.64 -16.22
CA LEU A 344 -1.40 11.58 -15.30
C LEU A 344 -0.70 11.84 -13.96
N VAL A 345 -1.48 12.01 -12.91
CA VAL A 345 -1.01 12.07 -11.54
C VAL A 345 -1.12 10.68 -10.91
N VAL A 346 -0.03 10.15 -10.38
CA VAL A 346 -0.03 8.87 -9.64
C VAL A 346 0.34 9.14 -8.20
N SER A 347 -0.55 8.83 -7.26
CA SER A 347 -0.36 9.10 -5.83
C SER A 347 -0.74 7.90 -4.97
N GLY A 348 -0.44 7.95 -3.68
CA GLY A 348 -0.57 6.84 -2.72
C GLY A 348 0.72 6.04 -2.53
N GLY A 349 0.78 5.24 -1.46
CA GLY A 349 2.02 4.55 -1.06
C GLY A 349 2.60 3.58 -2.09
N VAL A 350 1.78 3.00 -2.97
CA VAL A 350 2.24 2.09 -4.04
C VAL A 350 2.87 2.88 -5.20
N ALA A 351 2.58 4.18 -5.32
CA ALA A 351 3.23 5.05 -6.30
C ALA A 351 4.75 5.21 -6.04
N CYS A 352 5.23 4.88 -4.82
CA CYS A 352 6.66 4.83 -4.52
C CYS A 352 7.40 3.68 -5.24
N ASN A 353 6.67 2.73 -5.82
CA ASN A 353 7.26 1.61 -6.56
C ASN A 353 7.69 2.07 -7.96
N SER A 354 9.00 2.25 -8.15
CA SER A 354 9.61 2.68 -9.41
C SER A 354 9.37 1.75 -10.60
N PHE A 355 9.15 0.44 -10.37
CA PHE A 355 8.82 -0.47 -11.46
C PHE A 355 7.41 -0.21 -11.98
N ILE A 356 6.45 -0.01 -11.07
CA ILE A 356 5.07 0.35 -11.42
C ILE A 356 5.04 1.71 -12.12
N THR A 357 5.64 2.74 -11.53
CA THR A 357 5.62 4.09 -12.14
C THR A 357 6.38 4.16 -13.45
N GLY A 358 7.48 3.42 -13.62
CA GLY A 358 8.14 3.26 -14.91
C GLY A 358 7.23 2.67 -15.97
N ALA A 359 6.43 1.65 -15.64
CA ALA A 359 5.49 1.04 -16.59
C ALA A 359 4.33 1.95 -16.95
N LEU A 360 3.81 2.68 -15.98
CA LEU A 360 2.81 3.72 -16.23
C LEU A 360 3.40 4.84 -17.10
N GLY A 361 4.67 5.19 -16.93
CA GLY A 361 5.40 6.16 -17.77
C GLY A 361 5.45 5.75 -19.23
N VAL A 362 5.78 4.49 -19.54
CA VAL A 362 5.74 3.96 -20.92
C VAL A 362 4.34 4.08 -21.53
N VAL A 363 3.29 3.81 -20.74
CA VAL A 363 1.91 3.98 -21.20
C VAL A 363 1.59 5.46 -21.43
N CYS A 364 2.03 6.35 -20.53
CA CYS A 364 1.84 7.79 -20.68
C CYS A 364 2.48 8.33 -21.95
N GLU A 365 3.73 7.95 -22.25
CA GLU A 365 4.46 8.40 -23.44
C GLU A 365 3.71 8.05 -24.74
N GLU A 366 3.20 6.83 -24.85
CA GLU A 366 2.44 6.36 -26.03
C GLU A 366 1.11 7.12 -26.23
N TYR A 367 0.51 7.64 -25.15
CA TYR A 367 -0.73 8.43 -25.20
C TYR A 367 -0.51 9.95 -25.15
N GLY A 368 0.75 10.41 -25.13
CA GLY A 368 1.11 11.82 -25.04
C GLY A 368 0.81 12.47 -23.68
N TYR A 369 0.85 11.70 -22.59
CA TYR A 369 0.68 12.19 -21.22
C TYR A 369 2.03 12.50 -20.56
N SER A 370 2.09 13.58 -19.80
CA SER A 370 3.12 13.78 -18.80
C SER A 370 2.79 13.00 -17.53
N LEU A 371 3.76 12.27 -16.97
CA LEU A 371 3.61 11.55 -15.71
C LEU A 371 4.08 12.43 -14.55
N ALA A 372 3.23 12.61 -13.54
CA ALA A 372 3.55 13.36 -12.32
C ALA A 372 3.33 12.48 -11.08
N VAL A 373 4.38 12.27 -10.30
CA VAL A 373 4.35 11.45 -9.08
C VAL A 373 4.88 12.30 -7.92
N PRO A 374 4.15 12.43 -6.79
CA PRO A 374 4.67 13.14 -5.64
C PRO A 374 5.96 12.50 -5.10
N PRO A 375 6.84 13.27 -4.43
CA PRO A 375 7.96 12.70 -3.70
C PRO A 375 7.50 11.63 -2.70
N PRO A 376 8.27 10.55 -2.46
CA PRO A 376 7.85 9.44 -1.60
C PRO A 376 7.38 9.84 -0.19
N LYS A 377 7.95 10.91 0.38
CA LYS A 377 7.58 11.47 1.69
C LYS A 377 6.13 12.00 1.74
N LEU A 378 5.56 12.31 0.58
CA LEU A 378 4.23 12.89 0.41
C LEU A 378 3.20 11.88 -0.14
N CYS A 379 3.64 10.70 -0.59
CA CYS A 379 2.76 9.66 -1.13
C CYS A 379 1.99 8.87 -0.06
N THR A 380 2.53 8.80 1.16
CA THR A 380 1.86 8.16 2.31
C THR A 380 1.06 9.18 3.10
N ASP A 381 0.06 8.73 3.86
CA ASP A 381 -0.79 9.59 4.70
C ASP A 381 0.05 10.54 5.58
N ASN A 382 -0.20 11.84 5.44
CA ASN A 382 0.50 12.90 6.18
C ASN A 382 -0.41 14.12 6.40
N GLY A 383 -0.07 14.99 7.34
CA GLY A 383 -0.84 16.22 7.59
C GLY A 383 -0.68 17.30 6.51
N VAL A 384 0.43 17.28 5.76
CA VAL A 384 0.74 18.28 4.72
C VAL A 384 -0.27 18.24 3.59
N MET A 385 -0.63 17.05 3.11
CA MET A 385 -1.62 16.91 2.01
C MET A 385 -2.99 17.44 2.41
N ILE A 386 -3.37 17.27 3.68
CA ILE A 386 -4.65 17.76 4.23
C ILE A 386 -4.63 19.28 4.31
N ALA A 387 -3.55 19.85 4.85
CA ALA A 387 -3.34 21.29 4.90
C ALA A 387 -3.32 21.90 3.49
N TRP A 388 -2.64 21.26 2.54
CA TRP A 388 -2.56 21.72 1.15
C TRP A 388 -3.91 21.67 0.43
N ASN A 389 -4.70 20.60 0.60
CA ASN A 389 -6.07 20.56 0.09
C ASN A 389 -6.93 21.67 0.70
N GLY A 390 -6.76 21.93 2.01
CA GLY A 390 -7.36 23.08 2.68
C GLY A 390 -6.98 24.42 2.04
N VAL A 391 -5.71 24.63 1.72
CA VAL A 391 -5.21 25.83 1.03
C VAL A 391 -5.82 25.95 -0.37
N GLU A 392 -5.88 24.87 -1.15
CA GLU A 392 -6.49 24.90 -2.49
C GLU A 392 -8.00 25.21 -2.41
N LYS A 393 -8.71 24.66 -1.42
CA LYS A 393 -10.12 24.96 -1.16
C LYS A 393 -10.32 26.41 -0.74
N TRP A 394 -9.51 26.89 0.19
CA TRP A 394 -9.51 28.28 0.65
C TRP A 394 -9.28 29.28 -0.49
N ARG A 395 -8.26 29.05 -1.33
CA ARG A 395 -7.96 29.89 -2.50
C ARG A 395 -9.07 29.89 -3.54
N SER A 396 -9.80 28.78 -3.66
CA SER A 396 -10.93 28.65 -4.57
C SER A 396 -12.24 29.21 -3.98
N GLY A 397 -12.22 29.68 -2.73
CA GLY A 397 -13.41 30.19 -2.03
C GLY A 397 -14.44 29.10 -1.70
N VAL A 398 -14.03 27.83 -1.64
CA VAL A 398 -14.94 26.69 -1.42
C VAL A 398 -14.61 25.95 -0.12
N GLY A 399 -15.61 25.30 0.48
CA GLY A 399 -15.43 24.29 1.52
C GLY A 399 -15.20 24.81 2.94
N ALA A 400 -14.98 26.11 3.17
CA ALA A 400 -14.96 26.65 4.52
C ALA A 400 -16.38 26.65 5.11
N VAL A 401 -16.54 26.10 6.31
CA VAL A 401 -17.82 26.05 7.03
C VAL A 401 -17.79 26.96 8.25
N GLN A 402 -18.92 27.60 8.52
CA GLN A 402 -19.12 28.44 9.71
C GLN A 402 -19.85 27.68 10.82
N ASP A 403 -20.84 26.87 10.45
CA ASP A 403 -21.53 25.97 11.39
C ASP A 403 -20.72 24.68 11.58
N LEU A 404 -20.01 24.61 12.70
CA LEU A 404 -19.20 23.46 13.06
C LEU A 404 -20.05 22.27 13.55
N ASP A 405 -21.27 22.50 14.03
CA ASP A 405 -22.13 21.43 14.53
C ASP A 405 -22.78 20.65 13.39
N ALA A 406 -22.93 21.27 12.22
CA ALA A 406 -23.41 20.61 11.00
C ALA A 406 -22.38 19.66 10.35
N VAL A 407 -21.10 19.72 10.71
CA VAL A 407 -20.08 18.83 10.16
C VAL A 407 -20.10 17.50 10.90
N ASP A 408 -20.16 16.38 10.18
CA ASP A 408 -19.93 15.06 10.76
C ASP A 408 -18.94 14.26 9.90
N ILE A 409 -18.50 13.12 10.42
CA ILE A 409 -17.65 12.19 9.70
C ILE A 409 -18.48 11.39 8.69
N GLU A 410 -17.88 11.11 7.54
CA GLU A 410 -18.42 10.18 6.55
C GLU A 410 -17.38 9.07 6.35
N PRO A 411 -17.43 7.97 7.12
CA PRO A 411 -16.43 6.90 7.04
C PRO A 411 -16.31 6.29 5.65
N GLU A 412 -17.45 6.15 4.97
CA GLU A 412 -17.56 5.70 3.59
C GLU A 412 -18.03 6.89 2.74
N CYS A 413 -17.14 7.39 1.89
CA CYS A 413 -17.43 8.49 0.99
C CYS A 413 -16.68 8.25 -0.34
N PRO A 414 -17.40 7.96 -1.44
CA PRO A 414 -16.81 7.83 -2.76
C PRO A 414 -16.17 9.14 -3.24
N LEU A 415 -15.11 9.02 -4.05
CA LEU A 415 -14.46 10.18 -4.64
C LEU A 415 -15.25 10.72 -5.84
N GLY A 416 -15.91 11.86 -5.66
CA GLY A 416 -16.56 12.60 -6.74
C GLY A 416 -17.79 11.92 -7.33
N VAL A 417 -18.15 12.32 -8.55
CA VAL A 417 -19.31 11.78 -9.28
C VAL A 417 -18.92 10.49 -9.96
N ASP A 418 -19.71 9.43 -9.75
CA ASP A 418 -19.48 8.15 -10.38
C ASP A 418 -19.80 8.17 -11.88
N ARG A 419 -18.82 7.79 -12.71
CA ARG A 419 -18.92 7.66 -14.17
C ARG A 419 -18.53 6.26 -14.66
N ARG A 420 -18.45 5.26 -13.77
CA ARG A 420 -18.04 3.90 -14.12
C ARG A 420 -18.99 3.24 -15.11
N GLU A 421 -20.29 3.51 -15.00
CA GLU A 421 -21.30 3.00 -15.94
C GLU A 421 -21.14 3.60 -17.35
N ASP A 422 -20.73 4.86 -17.45
CA ASP A 422 -20.44 5.50 -18.74
C ASP A 422 -19.27 4.83 -19.45
N VAL A 423 -18.24 4.43 -18.70
CA VAL A 423 -17.07 3.70 -19.23
C VAL A 423 -17.49 2.33 -19.76
N VAL A 424 -18.30 1.59 -19.00
CA VAL A 424 -18.83 0.28 -19.41
C VAL A 424 -19.65 0.43 -20.70
N SER A 425 -20.51 1.44 -20.74
CA SER A 425 -21.41 1.72 -21.86
C SER A 425 -20.64 2.12 -23.13
N ALA A 426 -19.49 2.79 -23.00
CA ALA A 426 -18.61 3.12 -24.12
C ALA A 426 -17.97 1.88 -24.77
N ASN A 427 -17.96 0.73 -24.07
CA ASN A 427 -17.62 -0.58 -24.63
C ASN A 427 -16.26 -0.63 -25.36
N ILE A 428 -15.28 0.12 -24.86
CA ILE A 428 -14.01 0.41 -25.55
C ILE A 428 -13.13 -0.84 -25.68
N LYS A 429 -12.65 -1.08 -26.90
CA LYS A 429 -11.63 -2.09 -27.22
C LYS A 429 -10.26 -1.43 -27.26
N CYS A 430 -9.33 -1.90 -26.43
CA CYS A 430 -7.98 -1.34 -26.35
C CYS A 430 -6.97 -2.32 -26.97
N LYS A 431 -6.01 -1.78 -27.74
CA LYS A 431 -4.84 -2.54 -28.18
C LYS A 431 -3.76 -2.41 -27.11
N TRP A 432 -3.64 -3.42 -26.25
CA TRP A 432 -2.78 -3.34 -25.07
C TRP A 432 -1.31 -3.08 -25.41
N ILE A 433 -0.77 -1.97 -24.90
CA ILE A 433 0.66 -1.71 -24.93
C ILE A 433 1.32 -2.69 -23.96
N LYS A 434 2.34 -3.40 -24.45
CA LYS A 434 3.15 -4.27 -23.61
C LYS A 434 4.41 -3.49 -23.23
N PRO A 435 4.61 -3.10 -21.97
CA PRO A 435 5.81 -2.39 -21.54
C PRO A 435 7.00 -3.37 -21.44
N ARG A 436 7.33 -4.03 -22.56
CA ARG A 436 8.40 -5.03 -22.68
C ARG A 436 9.78 -4.42 -22.50
N ALA A 437 9.93 -3.11 -22.73
CA ALA A 437 11.16 -2.38 -22.45
C ALA A 437 11.59 -2.54 -20.99
N LEU A 438 10.65 -2.53 -20.04
CA LEU A 438 10.94 -2.67 -18.60
C LEU A 438 11.23 -4.10 -18.15
N LEU A 439 10.89 -5.10 -18.98
CA LEU A 439 11.35 -6.47 -18.78
C LEU A 439 12.84 -6.64 -19.12
N ARG A 440 13.42 -5.67 -19.87
CA ARG A 440 14.82 -5.70 -20.34
C ARG A 440 15.73 -4.67 -19.66
N MET A 441 15.18 -3.64 -19.00
CA MET A 441 15.93 -2.57 -18.33
C MET A 441 16.39 -2.92 -16.89
N ARG A 442 16.75 -4.18 -16.65
CA ARG A 442 17.21 -4.63 -15.32
C ARG A 442 18.73 -4.64 -15.23
#